data_AF-A0A925W8V8-F1
#
_entry.id   AF-A0A925W8V8-F1
#
_cell.length_a   1.000
_cell.length_b   1.000
_cell.length_c   1.000
_cell.angle_alpha   90.00
_cell.angle_beta   90.00
_cell.angle_gamma   90.00
#
_symmetry.space_group_name_H-M   'P 1'
#
loop_
_entity.id
_entity.type
_entity.pdbx_description
1 polymer ?
#
loop_
_entity_poly.entity_id
_entity_poly.type
_entity_poly.pdbx_seq_one_letter_code
_entity_poly.pdbx_strand_id
1 'polypeptide(L)' 'MSSHSPRPPGRPFGRVLTAMLTPFDANGRLDLGTAEELAGRLVDLGNDGLVVNGTTGEGPTTTDAEKTQLIRAVT' A
#
# COMPACT_ATOMS: atom_id res chain seq x y z
N MET A 1 -0.15 17.39 14.53
CA MET A 1 -0.36 18.05 13.24
C MET A 1 0.91 17.87 12.42
N SER A 2 1.05 16.76 11.69
CA SER A 2 2.25 16.50 10.89
C SER A 2 2.21 17.39 9.66
N SER A 3 3.15 18.35 9.58
CA SER A 3 3.26 19.26 8.44
C SER A 3 3.72 18.47 7.21
N HIS A 4 2.82 18.18 6.28
CA HIS A 4 3.20 17.73 4.95
C HIS A 4 3.85 18.91 4.22
N SER A 5 5.18 18.88 4.13
CA SER A 5 5.94 19.89 3.37
C SER A 5 5.59 19.76 1.88
N PRO A 6 5.43 20.87 1.12
CA PRO A 6 5.06 20.79 -0.29
C PRO A 6 6.06 19.95 -1.08
N ARG A 7 5.56 19.08 -1.97
CA ARG A 7 6.41 18.22 -2.81
C ARG A 7 7.32 19.11 -3.69
N PRO A 8 8.66 18.89 -3.68
CA PRO A 8 9.57 19.66 -4.53
C PRO A 8 9.25 19.44 -6.02
N PRO A 9 9.42 20.46 -6.87
CA PRO A 9 9.31 20.27 -8.32
C PRO A 9 10.28 19.17 -8.78
N GLY A 10 9.81 18.28 -9.66
CA GLY A 10 10.59 17.16 -10.18
C GLY A 10 10.43 15.82 -9.44
N ARG A 11 9.62 15.74 -8.38
CA ARG A 11 9.37 14.49 -7.63
C ARG A 11 7.87 14.20 -7.47
N PRO A 12 7.18 13.77 -8.55
CA PRO A 12 5.74 13.56 -8.52
C PRO A 12 5.29 12.53 -7.45
N PHE A 13 6.18 11.62 -7.05
CA PHE A 13 5.88 10.57 -6.07
C PHE A 13 6.63 10.72 -4.73
N GLY A 14 7.30 11.85 -4.49
CA GLY A 14 7.99 12.10 -3.20
C GLY A 14 9.36 11.41 -3.06
N ARG A 15 9.70 11.02 -1.82
CA ARG A 15 11.00 10.47 -1.39
C ARG A 15 10.95 9.03 -0.98
N VAL A 16 9.91 8.64 -0.24
CA VAL A 16 9.80 7.30 0.35
C VAL A 16 8.55 6.63 -0.19
N LEU A 17 8.75 5.58 -0.99
CA LEU A 17 7.69 4.70 -1.47
C LEU A 17 7.91 3.31 -0.88
N THR A 18 6.95 2.81 -0.12
CA THR A 18 7.02 1.47 0.47
C THR A 18 6.33 0.45 -0.43
N ALA A 19 7.05 -0.61 -0.81
CA ALA A 19 6.44 -1.81 -1.36
C ALA A 19 5.66 -2.53 -0.27
N MET A 20 4.34 -2.34 -0.26
CA MET A 20 3.46 -2.83 0.78
C MET A 20 3.21 -4.33 0.57
N LEU A 21 3.30 -5.11 1.64
CA LEU A 21 2.88 -6.51 1.62
C LEU A 21 1.36 -6.61 1.46
N THR A 22 0.88 -7.73 0.94
CA THR A 22 -0.55 -8.04 0.86
C THR A 22 -0.90 -8.98 2.02
N PRO A 23 -1.73 -8.55 3.00
CA PRO A 23 -2.13 -9.41 4.10
C PRO A 23 -3.10 -10.50 3.64
N PHE A 24 -2.93 -11.71 4.17
CA PHE A 24 -3.83 -12.83 3.98
C PHE A 24 -4.24 -13.42 5.34
N ASP A 25 -5.46 -13.92 5.42
CA ASP A 25 -5.95 -14.67 6.57
C ASP A 25 -5.33 -16.08 6.66
N ALA A 26 -5.63 -16.80 7.74
CA ALA A 26 -5.14 -18.17 7.93
C ALA A 26 -5.61 -19.18 6.86
N ASN A 27 -6.61 -18.82 6.05
CA ASN A 27 -7.13 -19.62 4.94
C ASN A 27 -6.54 -19.19 3.59
N GLY A 28 -5.61 -18.23 3.57
CA GLY A 28 -5.03 -17.67 2.35
C GLY A 28 -5.96 -16.73 1.57
N ARG A 29 -7.02 -16.22 2.19
CA ARG A 29 -7.88 -15.18 1.59
C ARG A 29 -7.33 -13.80 1.91
N LEU A 30 -7.57 -12.82 1.05
CA LEU A 30 -7.20 -11.43 1.34
C LEU A 30 -7.80 -10.96 2.67
N ASP A 31 -6.94 -10.38 3.51
CA ASP A 31 -7.34 -9.64 4.70
C ASP A 31 -7.29 -8.14 4.40
N LEU A 32 -8.41 -7.63 3.87
CA LEU A 32 -8.52 -6.24 3.44
C LEU A 32 -8.51 -5.25 4.61
N GLY A 33 -8.99 -5.65 5.79
CA GLY A 33 -8.97 -4.79 6.98
C GLY A 33 -7.55 -4.54 7.45
N THR A 34 -6.75 -5.60 7.56
CA THR A 34 -5.32 -5.47 7.88
C THR A 34 -4.57 -4.69 6.79
N ALA A 35 -4.97 -4.81 5.52
CA ALA A 35 -4.37 -4.03 4.43
C ALA A 35 -4.61 -2.53 4.58
N GLU A 36 -5.84 -2.12 4.91
CA GLU A 36 -6.22 -0.73 5.16
C GLU A 36 -5.45 -0.17 6.39
N GLU A 37 -5.42 -0.91 7.49
CA GLU A 37 -4.67 -0.52 8.69
C GLU A 37 -3.17 -0.34 8.42
N LEU A 38 -2.56 -1.25 7.66
CA LEU A 38 -1.15 -1.17 7.28
C LEU A 38 -0.89 0.05 6.39
N ALA A 39 -1.75 0.29 5.39
CA ALA A 39 -1.63 1.44 4.51
C ALA A 39 -1.70 2.76 5.30
N GLY A 40 -2.70 2.89 6.18
CA GLY A 40 -2.85 4.05 7.06
C GLY A 40 -1.63 4.26 7.96
N ARG A 41 -1.12 3.20 8.58
CA ARG A 41 0.09 3.26 9.41
C ARG A 41 1.33 3.71 8.62
N LEU A 42 1.51 3.24 7.40
CA LEU A 42 2.65 3.64 6.56
C LEU A 42 2.57 5.13 6.20
N VAL A 43 1.37 5.64 5.90
CA VAL A 43 1.14 7.07 5.68
C VAL A 43 1.44 7.87 6.95
N ASP A 44 0.98 7.42 8.12
CA ASP A 44 1.24 8.09 9.41
C ASP A 44 2.74 8.13 9.77
N LEU A 45 3.51 7.13 9.31
CA LEU A 45 4.97 7.10 9.43
C LEU A 45 5.69 8.03 8.43
N GLY A 46 4.96 8.72 7.55
CA GLY A 46 5.50 9.72 6.62
C GLY A 46 5.95 9.16 5.28
N ASN A 47 5.40 8.01 4.85
CA ASN A 47 5.64 7.52 3.49
C ASN A 47 4.89 8.40 2.48
N ASP A 48 5.56 8.77 1.39
CA ASP A 48 4.98 9.61 0.33
C ASP A 48 4.08 8.81 -0.63
N GLY A 49 4.20 7.48 -0.63
CA GLY A 49 3.38 6.61 -1.45
C GLY A 49 3.56 5.12 -1.13
N LEU A 50 2.65 4.33 -1.66
CA LEU A 50 2.64 2.88 -1.53
C LEU A 50 2.76 2.24 -2.92
N VAL A 51 3.57 1.20 -3.02
CA VAL A 51 3.62 0.32 -4.19
C VAL A 51 2.90 -0.98 -3.82
N VAL A 52 1.73 -1.19 -4.42
CA VAL A 52 0.86 -2.35 -4.20
C VAL A 52 0.94 -3.32 -5.37
N ASN A 53 0.58 -4.59 -5.16
CA ASN A 53 0.66 -5.65 -6.18
C ASN A 53 2.08 -5.86 -6.79
N GLY A 54 3.12 -5.38 -6.11
CA GLY A 54 4.51 -5.69 -6.44
C GLY A 54 4.89 -7.11 -6.01
N THR A 55 6.13 -7.52 -6.27
CA THR A 55 6.63 -8.83 -5.79
C THR A 55 6.59 -8.95 -4.28
N THR A 56 6.95 -7.89 -3.54
CA THR A 56 6.80 -7.83 -2.07
C THR A 56 5.35 -7.96 -1.62
N GLY A 57 4.42 -7.46 -2.45
CA GLY A 57 2.99 -7.58 -2.25
C GLY A 57 2.39 -8.85 -2.85
N GLU A 58 3.20 -9.87 -3.18
CA GLU A 58 2.69 -11.14 -3.70
C GLU A 58 1.88 -11.00 -5.02
N GLY A 59 2.21 -9.97 -5.82
CA GLY A 59 1.54 -9.71 -7.11
C GLY A 59 1.54 -10.89 -8.10
N PRO A 60 2.60 -11.72 -8.20
CA PRO A 60 2.61 -12.90 -9.06
C PRO A 60 1.72 -14.05 -8.56
N THR A 61 1.30 -14.06 -7.29
CA THR A 61 0.55 -15.17 -6.66
C THR A 61 -0.93 -14.82 -6.44
N THR A 62 -1.33 -13.58 -6.72
CA THR A 62 -2.71 -13.09 -6.62
C THR A 62 -3.41 -13.01 -7.97
N THR A 63 -4.73 -13.19 -7.96
CA THR A 63 -5.62 -13.01 -9.11
C THR A 63 -5.89 -11.54 -9.40
N ASP A 64 -6.38 -11.21 -10.60
CA ASP A 64 -6.74 -9.84 -10.95
C ASP A 64 -7.91 -9.29 -10.12
N ALA A 65 -8.82 -10.18 -9.69
CA ALA A 65 -9.90 -9.83 -8.78
C ALA A 65 -9.35 -9.42 -7.40
N GLU A 66 -8.41 -10.19 -6.85
CA GLU A 66 -7.74 -9.90 -5.58
C GLU A 66 -6.93 -8.59 -5.67
N LYS A 67 -6.16 -8.39 -6.74
CA LYS A 67 -5.43 -7.13 -6.98
C LYS A 67 -6.36 -5.92 -7.00
N THR A 68 -7.53 -6.07 -7.63
CA THR A 68 -8.55 -5.02 -7.71
C THR A 68 -9.17 -4.73 -6.34
N GLN A 69 -9.47 -5.77 -5.55
CA GLN A 69 -9.98 -5.63 -4.19
C GLN A 69 -8.97 -4.93 -3.29
N LEU A 70 -7.71 -5.33 -3.34
CA LEU A 70 -6.63 -4.70 -2.57
C LEU A 70 -6.50 -3.22 -2.90
N ILE A 71 -6.44 -2.86 -4.19
CA ILE A 71 -6.35 -1.44 -4.61
C ILE A 71 -7.54 -0.65 -4.04
N ARG A 72 -8.76 -1.17 -4.15
CA ARG A 72 -9.96 -0.49 -3.63
C ARG A 72 -9.96 -0.32 -2.12
N ALA A 73 -9.33 -1.22 -1.37
CA ALA A 73 -9.29 -1.15 0.09
C ALA A 73 -8.32 -0.08 0.61
N VAL A 74 -7.32 0.32 -0.19
CA VAL A 74 -6.21 1.19 0.27
C VAL A 74 -6.10 2.51 -0.51
N THR A 75 -7.12 2.88 -1.28
CA THR A 75 -7.20 4.14 -2.05
C THR A 75 -8.45 4.91 -1.68
#